data_AF-A0A239NC75-F1
#
_entry.id   AF-A0A239NC75-F1
#
_cell.length_a   1.000
_cell.length_b   1.000
_cell.length_c   1.000
_cell.angle_alpha   90.00
_cell.angle_beta   90.00
_cell.angle_gamma   90.00
#
_symmetry.space_group_name_H-M   'P 1'
#
loop_
_entity.id
_entity.type
_entity.pdbx_description
1 polymer ?
#
loop_
_entity_poly.entity_id
_entity_poly.type
_entity_poly.pdbx_seq_one_letter_code
_entity_poly.pdbx_strand_id
1 'polypeptide(L)'
;MAAAVILGPDDHDESGWVEAHSIAEIEEFVRAGRTVAVTPAALAGDDDEAAELTAASICAWAGARVFRTNRPGQVRLAVEMTDSLAGRRPPALTRRGLA
;
A
#
# COMPACT_ATOMS: atom_id res chain seq x y z
N MET A 1 -6.20 7.74 11.29
CA MET A 1 -5.89 7.78 9.85
C MET A 1 -6.82 6.81 9.14
N ALA A 2 -7.21 7.10 7.90
CA ALA A 2 -8.03 6.20 7.09
C ALA A 2 -7.27 4.90 6.78
N ALA A 3 -7.98 3.78 6.78
CA ALA A 3 -7.45 2.48 6.39
C ALA A 3 -7.10 2.48 4.89
N ALA A 4 -6.15 1.64 4.49
CA ALA A 4 -5.83 1.45 3.07
C ALA A 4 -7.02 0.85 2.30
N VAL A 5 -7.27 1.38 1.12
CA VAL A 5 -8.25 0.88 0.17
C VAL A 5 -7.54 -0.02 -0.83
N ILE A 6 -8.04 -1.25 -0.98
CA ILE A 6 -7.51 -2.23 -1.93
C ILE A 6 -8.58 -2.47 -2.97
N LEU A 7 -8.23 -2.20 -4.23
CA LEU A 7 -9.10 -2.26 -5.38
C LEU A 7 -8.65 -3.38 -6.31
N GLY A 8 -9.62 -4.14 -6.83
CA GLY A 8 -9.43 -4.99 -7.98
C GLY A 8 -9.20 -4.17 -9.26
N PRO A 9 -8.76 -4.81 -10.36
CA PRO A 9 -8.50 -4.14 -11.63
C PRO A 9 -9.74 -3.45 -12.23
N ASP A 10 -10.93 -3.97 -11.93
CA ASP A 10 -12.21 -3.47 -12.47
C ASP A 10 -12.95 -2.52 -11.50
N ASP A 11 -12.41 -2.28 -10.31
CA ASP A 11 -13.03 -1.38 -9.34
C ASP A 11 -12.85 0.08 -9.78
N HIS A 12 -13.93 0.86 -9.73
CA HIS A 12 -13.91 2.25 -10.16
C HIS A 12 -13.25 3.17 -9.12
N ASP A 13 -12.50 4.15 -9.63
CA ASP A 13 -11.86 5.16 -8.82
C ASP A 13 -12.86 6.15 -8.20
N GLU A 14 -12.61 6.51 -6.93
CA GLU A 14 -13.22 7.69 -6.35
C GLU A 14 -12.58 8.96 -6.94
N SER A 15 -13.40 9.94 -7.29
CA SER A 15 -12.92 11.24 -7.77
C SER A 15 -12.09 11.94 -6.69
N GLY A 16 -10.81 12.19 -6.95
CA GLY A 16 -9.94 13.04 -6.12
C GLY A 16 -8.57 12.45 -5.73
N TRP A 17 -8.36 11.15 -5.94
CA TRP A 17 -7.05 10.52 -5.70
C TRP A 17 -6.04 10.90 -6.80
N VAL A 18 -4.76 10.89 -6.43
CA VAL A 18 -3.65 11.14 -7.36
C VAL A 18 -2.88 9.86 -7.57
N GLU A 19 -2.70 9.46 -8.82
CA GLU A 19 -1.90 8.29 -9.18
C GLU A 19 -0.41 8.63 -9.16
N ALA A 20 0.39 7.77 -8.52
CA ALA A 20 1.84 7.88 -8.47
C ALA A 20 2.52 6.67 -9.12
N HIS A 21 3.62 6.95 -9.83
CA HIS A 21 4.39 6.01 -10.64
C HIS A 21 5.84 5.87 -10.14
N SER A 22 6.16 6.47 -9.00
CA SER A 22 7.43 6.27 -8.30
C SER A 22 7.30 6.56 -6.81
N ILE A 23 8.26 6.08 -6.01
CA ILE A 23 8.30 6.39 -4.58
C ILE A 23 8.45 7.90 -4.33
N ALA A 24 9.23 8.59 -5.15
CA ALA A 24 9.40 10.04 -5.04
C ALA A 24 8.08 10.79 -5.24
N GLU A 25 7.27 10.38 -6.22
CA GLU A 25 5.94 10.95 -6.45
C GLU A 25 4.98 10.66 -5.27
N ILE A 26 5.04 9.44 -4.71
CA ILE A 26 4.23 9.10 -3.52
C ILE A 26 4.56 10.07 -2.38
N GLU A 27 5.84 10.24 -2.06
CA GLU A 27 6.27 11.12 -0.97
C GLU A 27 5.92 12.59 -1.22
N GLU A 28 6.06 13.06 -2.46
CA GLU A 28 5.66 14.40 -2.86
C GLU A 28 4.16 14.63 -2.64
N PHE A 29 3.32 13.74 -3.19
CA PHE A 29 1.87 13.89 -3.10
C PHE A 29 1.36 13.71 -1.66
N VAL A 30 1.96 12.81 -0.88
CA VAL A 30 1.67 12.65 0.56
C VAL A 30 2.02 13.93 1.31
N ARG A 31 3.18 14.54 1.02
CA ARG A 31 3.58 15.83 1.63
C ARG A 31 2.64 16.96 1.24
N ALA A 32 2.08 16.92 0.04
CA ALA A 32 1.04 17.85 -0.42
C ALA A 32 -0.36 17.54 0.15
N GLY A 33 -0.52 16.52 1.00
CA GLY A 33 -1.79 16.16 1.63
C GLY A 33 -2.79 15.48 0.68
N ARG A 34 -2.33 14.92 -0.44
CA ARG A 34 -3.17 14.20 -1.41
C ARG A 34 -3.31 12.73 -1.00
N THR A 35 -4.46 12.13 -1.29
CA THR A 35 -4.63 10.68 -1.22
C THR A 35 -3.99 10.05 -2.45
N VAL A 36 -2.99 9.20 -2.24
CA VAL A 36 -2.18 8.60 -3.31
C VAL A 36 -2.66 7.19 -3.64
N ALA A 37 -2.92 6.97 -4.93
CA ALA A 37 -3.20 5.68 -5.52
C ALA A 37 -1.97 5.13 -6.26
N VAL A 38 -1.76 3.83 -6.16
CA VAL A 38 -0.66 3.12 -6.81
C VAL A 38 -1.12 1.81 -7.41
N THR A 39 -0.42 1.38 -8.45
CA THR A 39 -0.52 0.03 -9.02
C THR A 39 0.80 -0.69 -8.77
N PRO A 40 0.93 -1.51 -7.70
CA PRO A 40 2.22 -2.06 -7.27
C PRO A 40 2.91 -2.93 -8.32
N ALA A 41 2.17 -3.72 -9.10
CA ALA A 41 2.74 -4.53 -10.18
C ALA A 41 3.42 -3.65 -11.26
N ALA A 42 2.82 -2.50 -11.58
CA ALA A 42 3.42 -1.55 -12.53
C ALA A 42 4.72 -0.92 -11.98
N LEU A 43 4.77 -0.66 -10.67
CA LEU A 43 5.96 -0.16 -9.99
C LEU A 43 7.07 -1.22 -9.84
N ALA A 44 6.68 -2.49 -9.70
CA ALA A 44 7.61 -3.62 -9.66
C ALA A 44 8.28 -3.87 -11.03
N GLY A 45 7.57 -3.60 -12.13
CA GLY A 45 8.08 -3.74 -13.50
C GLY A 45 7.99 -5.16 -14.07
N ASP A 46 7.49 -6.11 -13.29
CA ASP A 46 7.13 -7.47 -13.70
C ASP A 46 5.84 -7.94 -12.97
N ASP A 47 5.33 -9.12 -13.34
CA ASP A 47 4.14 -9.73 -12.70
C ASP A 47 4.53 -10.81 -11.68
N ASP A 48 5.74 -10.74 -11.12
CA ASP A 48 6.15 -11.61 -10.02
C ASP A 48 5.41 -11.20 -8.74
N GLU A 49 4.82 -12.19 -8.05
CA GLU A 49 4.05 -11.93 -6.83
C GLU A 49 4.92 -11.33 -5.73
N ALA A 50 6.15 -11.83 -5.54
CA ALA A 50 7.01 -11.32 -4.49
C ALA A 50 7.47 -9.88 -4.78
N ALA A 51 7.73 -9.55 -6.04
CA ALA A 51 8.03 -8.20 -6.48
C ALA A 51 6.85 -7.25 -6.23
N GLU A 52 5.62 -7.64 -6.60
CA GLU A 52 4.42 -6.83 -6.37
C GLU A 52 4.19 -6.58 -4.87
N LEU A 53 4.28 -7.60 -4.02
CA LEU A 53 4.07 -7.47 -2.57
C LEU A 53 5.15 -6.63 -1.91
N THR A 54 6.38 -6.70 -2.41
CA THR A 54 7.48 -5.83 -1.99
C THR A 54 7.19 -4.38 -2.36
N ALA A 55 6.80 -4.12 -3.61
CA ALA A 55 6.42 -2.79 -4.08
C ALA A 55 5.25 -2.21 -3.26
N ALA A 56 4.20 -3.00 -3.00
CA ALA A 56 3.06 -2.59 -2.19
C ALA A 56 3.48 -2.21 -0.76
N SER A 57 4.36 -3.00 -0.15
CA SER A 57 4.89 -2.73 1.19
C SER A 57 5.68 -1.41 1.23
N ILE A 58 6.54 -1.16 0.24
CA ILE A 58 7.32 0.08 0.15
C ILE A 58 6.40 1.28 -0.08
N CYS A 59 5.41 1.17 -0.97
CA CYS A 59 4.43 2.22 -1.24
C CYS A 59 3.60 2.55 0.02
N ALA A 60 3.16 1.55 0.76
CA ALA A 60 2.46 1.74 2.03
C ALA A 60 3.33 2.44 3.07
N TRP A 61 4.62 2.06 3.15
CA TRP A 61 5.59 2.72 4.02
C TRP A 61 5.74 4.21 3.67
N ALA A 62 5.86 4.52 2.38
CA ALA A 62 5.97 5.89 1.84
C ALA A 62 4.67 6.72 1.98
N GLY A 63 3.53 6.08 2.30
CA GLY A 63 2.30 6.77 2.64
C GLY A 63 1.16 6.62 1.64
N ALA A 64 1.31 5.79 0.60
CA ALA A 64 0.20 5.45 -0.29
C ALA A 64 -0.98 4.84 0.50
N ARG A 65 -2.21 5.10 0.03
CA ARG A 65 -3.44 4.66 0.72
C ARG A 65 -4.42 3.91 -0.17
N VAL A 66 -4.23 3.94 -1.49
CA VAL A 66 -5.06 3.21 -2.44
C VAL A 66 -4.17 2.32 -3.29
N PHE A 67 -4.51 1.04 -3.39
CA PHE A 67 -3.72 0.02 -4.08
C PHE A 67 -4.59 -0.72 -5.08
N ARG A 68 -4.25 -0.65 -6.37
CA ARG A 68 -4.89 -1.43 -7.44
C ARG A 68 -4.07 -2.68 -7.71
N THR A 69 -4.71 -3.84 -7.65
CA THR A 69 -4.01 -5.13 -7.79
C THR A 69 -4.95 -6.26 -8.21
N ASN A 70 -4.39 -7.26 -8.88
CA ASN A 70 -5.07 -8.53 -9.14
C ASN A 70 -4.99 -9.50 -7.96
N ARG A 71 -4.23 -9.16 -6.89
CA ARG A 71 -3.95 -9.99 -5.71
C ARG A 71 -4.43 -9.29 -4.41
N PRO A 72 -5.73 -8.96 -4.29
CA PRO A 72 -6.22 -8.08 -3.22
C PRO A 72 -6.00 -8.63 -1.81
N GLY A 73 -6.07 -9.96 -1.62
CA GLY A 73 -5.84 -10.57 -0.32
C GLY A 73 -4.39 -10.45 0.15
N GLN A 74 -3.45 -10.75 -0.74
CA GLN A 74 -2.01 -10.72 -0.46
C GLN A 74 -1.51 -9.29 -0.26
N VAL A 75 -1.92 -8.36 -1.12
CA VAL A 75 -1.58 -6.94 -0.97
C VAL A 75 -2.17 -6.37 0.33
N ARG A 76 -3.42 -6.71 0.67
CA ARG A 76 -4.03 -6.29 1.94
C ARG A 76 -3.18 -6.74 3.14
N LEU A 77 -2.78 -8.00 3.18
CA LEU A 77 -1.94 -8.54 4.25
C LEU A 77 -0.58 -7.82 4.34
N ALA A 78 0.07 -7.60 3.20
CA ALA A 78 1.35 -6.89 3.14
C ALA A 78 1.21 -5.45 3.69
N VAL A 79 0.23 -4.69 3.18
CA VAL A 79 -0.02 -3.31 3.60
C VAL A 79 -0.38 -3.22 5.09
N GLU A 80 -1.27 -4.09 5.58
CA GLU A 80 -1.65 -4.12 7.00
C GLU A 80 -0.47 -4.47 7.91
N MET A 81 0.42 -5.35 7.47
CA MET A 81 1.64 -5.66 8.20
C MET A 81 2.59 -4.46 8.19
N THR A 82 2.83 -3.83 7.04
CA THR A 82 3.64 -2.60 6.95
C THR A 82 3.10 -1.50 7.85
N ASP A 83 1.79 -1.29 7.89
CA ASP A 83 1.16 -0.30 8.79
C ASP A 83 1.36 -0.66 10.26
N SER A 84 1.37 -1.95 10.59
CA SER A 84 1.67 -2.41 11.96
C SER A 84 3.14 -2.15 12.32
N LEU A 85 4.07 -2.43 11.41
CA LEU A 85 5.50 -2.15 11.59
C LEU A 85 5.79 -0.65 11.72
N ALA A 86 5.08 0.17 10.95
CA ALA A 86 5.19 1.62 11.00
C ALA A 86 4.48 2.25 12.21
N GLY A 87 3.85 1.47 13.10
CA GLY A 87 3.12 1.96 14.26
C GLY A 87 1.82 2.70 13.93
N ARG A 88 1.30 2.54 12.71
CA ARG A 88 0.07 3.20 12.22
C ARG A 88 -1.20 2.44 12.59
N ARG A 89 -1.07 1.15 12.89
CA ARG A 89 -2.11 0.29 13.46
C ARG A 89 -1.50 -0.70 14.44
N PRO A 90 -2.27 -1.26 15.39
CA PRO A 90 -1.81 -2.38 16.18
C PRO A 90 -1.67 -3.65 15.32
N PRO A 91 -0.70 -4.54 15.61
CA PRO A 91 -0.65 -5.86 14.98
C PRO A 91 -1.86 -6.70 15.40
N ALA A 92 -2.32 -7.58 14.51
CA ALA A 92 -3.47 -8.46 14.77
C ALA A 92 -3.23 -9.45 15.91
N LEU A 93 -1.96 -9.79 16.17
CA LEU A 93 -1.55 -10.66 17.26
C LEU A 93 -0.22 -10.19 17.84
N THR A 94 -0.20 -9.93 19.15
CA THR A 94 1.03 -9.65 19.90
C THR A 94 1.30 -10.83 20.83
N ARG A 95 2.47 -11.47 20.69
CA ARG A 95 2.94 -12.50 21.62
C ARG A 95 4.16 -11.98 22.38
N ARG A 96 4.12 -12.04 23.72
CA ARG A 96 5.30 -11.78 24.54
C ARG A 96 6.20 -13.02 24.53
N GLY A 97 7.19 -13.03 23.64
CA GLY A 97 8.11 -14.15 23.45
C GLY A 97 9.38 -14.12 24.30
N LEU A 98 9.59 -13.04 25.08
CA LEU A 98 10.76 -12.87 25.92
C LEU A 98 10.32 -12.89 27.39
N ALA A 99 10.68 -13.99 28.06
CA ALA A 99 10.59 -14.20 29.50
C ALA A 99 11.92 -13.83 30.14
#